data_AF-A9A5B2-F1
#
_entry.id   AF-A9A5B2-F1
#
_cell.length_a   1.000
_cell.length_b   1.000
_cell.length_c   1.000
_cell.angle_alpha   90.00
_cell.angle_beta   90.00
_cell.angle_gamma   90.00
#
_symmetry.space_group_name_H-M   'P 1'
#
loop_
_entity.id
_entity.type
_entity.pdbx_description
1 polymer ?
#
loop_
_entity_poly.entity_id
_entity_poly.type
_entity_poly.pdbx_seq_one_letter_code
_entity_poly.pdbx_strand_id
1 'polypeptide(L)'
;MHLNINEANTIFRKSIIKGFFEPKLVNLDFKKSSVKHPAISDDGLMQSDLLHVFFDVETGADYPDGDEWFIVDMLFPHDIKLPDNLKGTDYFTTLSVDDGKTYWHHRELIRYKYGKSKKLDNAIEFLESKYKELHALLEPLQKDLN
;
A
#
# COMPACT_ATOMS: atom_id res chain seq x y z
N MET A 1 18.58 -25.94 -8.65
CA MET A 1 17.30 -25.25 -8.95
C MET A 1 17.68 -23.87 -9.45
N HIS A 2 17.39 -23.52 -10.69
CA HIS A 2 17.68 -22.19 -11.23
C HIS A 2 16.37 -21.41 -11.15
N LEU A 3 16.27 -20.47 -10.21
CA LEU A 3 15.10 -19.59 -10.10
C LEU A 3 15.05 -18.71 -11.35
N ASN A 4 13.87 -18.54 -11.93
CA ASN A 4 13.73 -17.53 -12.97
C ASN A 4 13.86 -16.13 -12.32
N ILE A 5 14.20 -15.11 -13.12
CA ILE A 5 14.48 -13.77 -12.61
C ILE A 5 13.27 -13.14 -11.89
N ASN A 6 12.05 -13.46 -12.32
CA ASN A 6 10.83 -12.93 -11.72
C ASN A 6 10.61 -13.52 -10.32
N GLU A 7 10.80 -14.83 -10.16
CA GLU A 7 10.71 -15.50 -8.85
C GLU A 7 11.75 -14.94 -7.87
N ALA A 8 13.00 -14.74 -8.34
CA ALA A 8 14.05 -14.15 -7.52
C ALA A 8 13.69 -12.72 -7.08
N ASN A 9 13.15 -11.90 -7.98
CA ASN A 9 12.73 -10.54 -7.69
C ASN A 9 11.57 -10.49 -6.67
N THR A 10 10.56 -11.36 -6.82
CA THR A 10 9.46 -11.47 -5.86
C THR A 10 9.96 -11.87 -4.47
N ILE A 11 10.88 -12.85 -4.38
CA ILE A 11 11.49 -13.23 -3.11
C ILE A 11 12.20 -12.03 -2.47
N PHE A 12 12.99 -11.29 -3.26
CA PHE A 12 13.74 -10.14 -2.76
C PHE A 12 12.82 -9.01 -2.25
N ARG A 13 11.75 -8.68 -2.99
CA ARG A 13 10.72 -7.72 -2.55
C ARG A 13 10.11 -8.14 -1.21
N LYS A 14 9.65 -9.40 -1.12
CA LYS A 14 9.07 -9.95 0.11
C LYS A 14 10.07 -9.88 1.28
N SER A 15 11.34 -10.17 1.04
CA SER A 15 12.40 -10.07 2.06
C SER A 15 12.64 -8.63 2.52
N ILE A 16 12.66 -7.65 1.63
CA ILE A 16 12.82 -6.23 2.00
C ILE A 16 11.60 -5.72 2.75
N ILE A 17 10.40 -6.08 2.33
CA ILE A 17 9.16 -5.66 3.00
C ILE A 17 9.16 -6.19 4.44
N LYS A 18 9.36 -7.50 4.63
CA LYS A 18 9.36 -8.12 5.96
C LYS A 18 10.57 -7.73 6.83
N GLY A 19 11.74 -7.57 6.20
CA GLY A 19 12.99 -7.30 6.91
C GLY A 19 13.21 -5.82 7.23
N PHE A 20 12.57 -4.90 6.50
CA PHE A 20 12.79 -3.46 6.64
C PHE A 20 11.48 -2.67 6.78
N PHE A 21 10.54 -2.78 5.83
CA PHE A 21 9.36 -1.91 5.82
C PHE A 21 8.40 -2.19 6.97
N GLU A 22 8.00 -3.44 7.17
CA GLU A 22 7.07 -3.81 8.25
C GLU A 22 7.62 -3.41 9.63
N PRO A 23 8.87 -3.72 10.02
CA PRO A 23 9.43 -3.27 11.29
C PRO A 23 9.48 -1.74 11.43
N LYS A 24 9.83 -1.01 10.35
CA LYS A 24 9.87 0.45 10.37
C LYS A 24 8.49 1.06 10.56
N LEU A 25 7.48 0.54 9.88
CA LEU A 25 6.09 0.98 10.03
C LEU A 25 5.54 0.65 11.44
N VAL A 26 5.88 -0.51 12.00
CA VAL A 26 5.50 -0.85 13.38
C VAL A 26 6.09 0.13 14.39
N ASN A 27 7.33 0.62 14.18
CA ASN A 27 7.92 1.68 14.99
C ASN A 27 7.25 3.05 14.82
N LEU A 28 6.44 3.21 13.76
CA LEU A 28 5.58 4.36 13.50
C LEU A 28 4.13 4.06 13.91
N ASP A 29 3.90 3.17 14.87
CA ASP A 29 2.59 2.80 15.42
C ASP A 29 1.61 2.12 14.43
N PHE A 30 2.10 1.64 13.29
CA PHE A 30 1.28 0.75 12.46
C PHE A 30 1.10 -0.61 13.15
N LYS A 31 -0.13 -1.12 13.14
CA LYS A 31 -0.50 -2.45 13.63
C LYS A 31 -1.06 -3.29 12.50
N LYS A 32 -1.13 -4.60 12.72
CA LYS A 32 -1.75 -5.53 11.77
C LYS A 32 -3.20 -5.13 11.51
N SER A 33 -3.55 -5.03 10.23
CA SER A 33 -4.91 -4.82 9.75
C SER A 33 -5.76 -6.07 9.95
N SER A 34 -7.00 -5.89 10.39
CA SER A 34 -8.03 -6.95 10.40
C SER A 34 -8.75 -7.08 9.04
N VAL A 35 -8.62 -6.07 8.18
CA VAL A 35 -9.23 -6.01 6.85
C VAL A 35 -8.46 -6.87 5.87
N LYS A 36 -9.18 -7.58 5.00
CA LYS A 36 -8.63 -8.32 3.86
C LYS A 36 -8.76 -7.50 2.58
N HIS A 37 -7.65 -7.36 1.87
CA HIS A 37 -7.65 -6.71 0.56
C HIS A 37 -8.29 -7.64 -0.48
N PRO A 38 -9.13 -7.14 -1.40
CA PRO A 38 -9.78 -7.99 -2.39
C PRO A 38 -8.84 -8.67 -3.39
N ALA A 39 -7.70 -8.04 -3.70
CA ALA A 39 -6.76 -8.51 -4.71
C ALA A 39 -5.37 -8.90 -4.16
N ILE A 40 -5.08 -8.62 -2.88
CA ILE A 40 -3.76 -8.84 -2.28
C ILE A 40 -3.95 -9.82 -1.12
N SER A 41 -3.29 -10.97 -1.19
CA SER A 41 -3.48 -12.05 -0.21
C SER A 41 -2.74 -11.82 1.11
N ASP A 42 -1.65 -11.05 1.07
CA ASP A 42 -0.83 -10.75 2.25
C ASP A 42 -1.59 -9.82 3.21
N ASP A 43 -1.24 -9.89 4.49
CA ASP A 43 -1.87 -9.08 5.53
C ASP A 43 -1.47 -7.60 5.40
N GLY A 44 -2.41 -6.70 5.69
CA GLY A 44 -2.15 -5.27 5.70
C GLY A 44 -1.69 -4.74 7.05
N LEU A 45 -1.30 -3.47 7.05
CA LEU A 45 -0.97 -2.67 8.23
C LEU A 45 -1.86 -1.43 8.29
N MET A 46 -2.07 -0.86 9.47
CA MET A 46 -2.91 0.34 9.65
C MET A 46 -2.52 1.11 10.90
N GLN A 47 -2.76 2.43 10.94
CA GLN A 47 -2.76 3.20 12.18
C GLN A 47 -4.19 3.45 12.72
N SER A 48 -5.20 3.29 11.86
CA SER A 48 -6.62 3.46 12.20
C SER A 48 -7.48 2.52 11.36
N ASP A 49 -8.75 2.35 11.70
CA ASP A 49 -9.68 1.52 10.93
C ASP A 49 -10.18 2.21 9.64
N LEU A 50 -9.68 3.42 9.32
CA LEU A 50 -10.04 4.16 8.10
C LEU A 50 -9.19 3.75 6.90
N LEU A 51 -7.87 3.67 7.06
CA LEU A 51 -6.95 3.51 5.93
C LEU A 51 -5.96 2.38 6.21
N HIS A 52 -5.85 1.45 5.27
CA HIS A 52 -5.10 0.22 5.42
C HIS A 52 -4.05 0.10 4.32
N VAL A 53 -2.81 -0.14 4.70
CA VAL A 53 -1.65 -0.28 3.81
C VAL A 53 -1.44 -1.75 3.48
N PHE A 54 -1.39 -2.06 2.19
CA PHE A 54 -1.04 -3.36 1.64
C PHE A 54 0.14 -3.24 0.69
N PHE A 55 0.99 -4.27 0.63
CA PHE A 55 2.11 -4.32 -0.30
C PHE A 55 1.77 -5.24 -1.47
N ASP A 56 1.65 -4.65 -2.66
CA ASP A 56 1.46 -5.40 -3.90
C ASP A 56 2.82 -5.67 -4.55
N VAL A 57 3.30 -6.90 -4.31
CA VAL A 57 4.58 -7.41 -4.80
C VAL A 57 4.48 -8.06 -6.18
N GLU A 58 3.27 -8.43 -6.61
CA GLU A 58 3.03 -9.18 -7.84
C GLU A 58 2.93 -8.21 -9.02
N THR A 59 2.13 -7.14 -8.91
CA THR A 59 1.98 -6.14 -9.99
C THR A 59 3.28 -5.34 -10.23
N GLY A 60 4.13 -5.19 -9.21
CA GLY A 60 5.44 -4.56 -9.36
C GLY A 60 6.41 -5.33 -10.27
N ALA A 61 6.11 -6.59 -10.61
CA ALA A 61 6.94 -7.41 -11.49
C ALA A 61 6.91 -6.97 -12.97
N ASP A 62 5.87 -6.26 -13.39
CA ASP A 62 5.63 -5.93 -14.79
C ASP A 62 6.46 -4.72 -15.30
N TYR A 63 7.17 -4.03 -14.40
CA TYR A 63 7.99 -2.87 -14.76
C TYR A 63 9.42 -3.25 -15.17
N PRO A 64 10.02 -2.57 -16.17
CA PRO A 64 11.47 -2.57 -16.39
C PRO A 64 12.16 -2.11 -15.10
N ASP A 65 13.16 -2.85 -14.61
CA ASP A 65 13.76 -2.69 -13.28
C ASP A 65 12.86 -3.09 -12.11
N GLY A 66 11.87 -3.97 -12.32
CA GLY A 66 10.94 -4.40 -11.28
C GLY A 66 11.61 -4.87 -9.99
N ASP A 67 12.86 -5.34 -10.01
CA ASP A 67 13.63 -5.69 -8.81
C ASP A 67 13.93 -4.50 -7.88
N GLU A 68 13.58 -3.29 -8.29
CA GLU A 68 13.76 -2.05 -7.54
C GLU A 68 12.46 -1.44 -6.99
N TRP A 69 11.30 -1.98 -7.33
CA TRP A 69 10.00 -1.39 -7.03
C TRP A 69 8.99 -2.38 -6.46
N PHE A 70 8.09 -1.89 -5.63
CA PHE A 70 6.81 -2.54 -5.30
C PHE A 70 5.72 -1.48 -5.24
N ILE A 71 4.47 -1.90 -5.28
CA ILE A 71 3.34 -0.98 -5.12
C ILE A 71 2.86 -1.03 -3.67
N VAL A 72 2.55 0.13 -3.12
CA VAL A 72 1.76 0.24 -1.88
C VAL A 72 0.33 0.59 -2.25
N ASP A 73 -0.60 -0.21 -1.77
CA ASP A 73 -2.03 0.00 -1.93
C ASP A 73 -2.61 0.47 -0.58
N MET A 74 -3.13 1.71 -0.55
CA MET A 74 -3.78 2.30 0.61
C MET A 74 -5.29 2.21 0.44
N LEU A 75 -5.87 1.16 1.03
CA LEU A 75 -7.28 0.79 0.93
C LEU A 75 -8.11 1.54 1.98
N PHE A 76 -9.17 2.20 1.52
CA PHE A 76 -10.29 2.66 2.32
C PHE A 76 -11.42 1.60 2.24
N PRO A 77 -11.63 0.79 3.29
CA PRO A 77 -12.38 -0.47 3.18
C PRO A 77 -13.89 -0.30 3.41
N HIS A 78 -14.44 0.87 3.09
CA HIS A 78 -15.84 1.19 3.27
C HIS A 78 -16.53 1.41 1.93
N ASP A 79 -17.67 0.75 1.75
CA ASP A 79 -18.51 0.86 0.55
C ASP A 79 -19.41 2.11 0.67
N ILE A 80 -18.76 3.28 0.55
CA ILE A 80 -19.43 4.59 0.54
C ILE A 80 -19.02 5.37 -0.69
N LYS A 81 -19.77 6.42 -1.03
CA LYS A 81 -19.36 7.35 -2.09
C LYS A 81 -18.42 8.40 -1.51
N LEU A 82 -17.21 8.50 -2.06
CA LEU A 82 -16.32 9.62 -1.74
C LEU A 82 -16.82 10.94 -2.34
N PRO A 83 -16.55 12.07 -1.67
CA PRO A 83 -16.65 13.41 -2.27
C PRO A 83 -15.83 13.52 -3.56
N ASP A 84 -16.30 14.31 -4.53
CA ASP A 84 -15.65 14.42 -5.84
C ASP A 84 -14.21 14.96 -5.76
N ASN A 85 -13.92 15.82 -4.79
CA ASN A 85 -12.57 16.36 -4.56
C ASN A 85 -11.58 15.35 -3.98
N LEU A 86 -12.02 14.15 -3.59
CA LEU A 86 -11.17 13.05 -3.12
C LEU A 86 -11.00 11.95 -4.19
N LYS A 87 -11.51 12.18 -5.40
CA LYS A 87 -11.42 11.23 -6.52
C LYS A 87 -10.31 11.64 -7.47
N GLY A 88 -9.60 10.65 -7.98
CA GLY A 88 -8.54 10.84 -8.97
C GLY A 88 -7.28 10.07 -8.61
N THR A 89 -6.34 10.01 -9.55
CA THR A 89 -5.08 9.27 -9.38
C THR A 89 -4.20 9.84 -8.27
N ASP A 90 -4.34 11.12 -7.97
CA ASP A 90 -3.61 11.79 -6.88
C ASP A 90 -4.25 11.55 -5.50
N TYR A 91 -5.47 10.98 -5.48
CA TYR A 91 -6.26 10.67 -4.28
C TYR A 91 -6.78 9.24 -4.40
N PHE A 92 -8.09 9.02 -4.43
CA PHE A 92 -8.67 7.69 -4.48
C PHE A 92 -9.27 7.36 -5.84
N THR A 93 -9.05 6.13 -6.28
CA THR A 93 -9.71 5.50 -7.42
C THR A 93 -10.53 4.30 -6.94
N THR A 94 -11.44 3.82 -7.78
CA THR A 94 -12.33 2.71 -7.41
C THR A 94 -11.66 1.36 -7.65
N LEU A 95 -11.66 0.51 -6.63
CA LEU A 95 -11.36 -0.91 -6.73
C LEU A 95 -12.68 -1.68 -6.79
N SER A 96 -13.04 -2.14 -7.99
CA SER A 96 -14.24 -2.94 -8.22
C SER A 96 -13.94 -4.41 -7.96
N VAL A 97 -14.79 -5.07 -7.19
CA VAL A 97 -14.70 -6.52 -6.92
C VAL A 97 -15.90 -7.25 -7.51
N ASP A 98 -15.74 -8.54 -7.82
CA ASP A 98 -16.77 -9.34 -8.50
C ASP A 98 -18.11 -9.43 -7.74
N ASP A 99 -18.12 -9.13 -6.43
CA ASP A 99 -19.29 -9.16 -5.55
C ASP A 99 -20.12 -7.85 -5.57
N GLY A 100 -19.86 -6.94 -6.52
CA GLY A 100 -20.59 -5.68 -6.69
C GLY A 100 -20.28 -4.60 -5.65
N LYS A 101 -19.44 -4.89 -4.65
CA LYS A 101 -18.89 -3.89 -3.72
C LYS A 101 -17.85 -3.03 -4.43
N THR A 102 -17.83 -1.74 -4.10
CA THR A 102 -16.81 -0.83 -4.58
C THR A 102 -16.00 -0.32 -3.39
N TYR A 103 -14.70 -0.58 -3.43
CA TYR A 103 -13.77 0.01 -2.48
C TYR A 103 -13.07 1.21 -3.11
N TRP A 104 -12.48 2.04 -2.26
CA TRP A 104 -11.63 3.14 -2.70
C TRP A 104 -10.20 2.86 -2.28
N HIS A 105 -9.27 3.13 -3.17
CA HIS A 105 -7.87 2.96 -2.86
C HIS A 105 -6.96 3.96 -3.56
N HIS A 106 -5.76 4.10 -3.02
CA HIS A 106 -4.68 4.87 -3.61
C HIS A 106 -3.47 3.96 -3.80
N ARG A 107 -2.84 4.00 -4.97
CA ARG A 107 -1.69 3.14 -5.30
C ARG A 107 -0.45 4.00 -5.55
N GLU A 108 0.63 3.71 -4.83
CA GLU A 108 1.92 4.38 -4.97
C GLU A 108 3.01 3.40 -5.39
N LEU A 109 3.83 3.81 -6.36
CA LEU A 109 4.99 3.02 -6.80
C LEU A 109 6.21 3.39 -5.95
N ILE A 110 6.63 2.48 -5.07
CA ILE A 110 7.75 2.71 -4.15
C ILE A 110 9.04 2.14 -4.71
N ARG A 111 10.02 3.01 -4.98
CA ARG A 111 11.39 2.60 -5.32
C ARG A 111 12.22 2.37 -4.07
N TYR A 112 12.72 1.15 -3.89
CA TYR A 112 13.52 0.78 -2.71
C TYR A 112 14.99 0.47 -3.04
N LYS A 113 15.34 0.31 -4.32
CA LYS A 113 16.72 0.03 -4.79
C LYS A 113 17.16 1.09 -5.80
N TYR A 114 18.35 1.68 -5.57
CA TYR A 114 19.26 2.28 -6.56
C TYR A 114 20.44 2.95 -5.82
N GLY A 115 21.65 2.41 -6.01
CA GLY A 115 22.94 3.10 -5.79
C GLY A 115 23.38 3.46 -4.36
N LYS A 116 22.50 3.74 -3.38
CA LYS A 116 22.89 4.15 -1.99
C LYS A 116 21.82 3.79 -0.95
N SER A 117 22.24 3.41 0.26
CA SER A 117 21.41 2.98 1.41
C SER A 117 20.32 3.97 1.87
N LYS A 118 20.47 5.28 1.60
CA LYS A 118 19.52 6.33 2.01
C LYS A 118 18.12 6.21 1.38
N LYS A 119 17.93 5.39 0.33
CA LYS A 119 16.63 5.30 -0.34
C LYS A 119 15.56 4.55 0.44
N LEU A 120 15.94 3.60 1.30
CA LEU A 120 14.98 2.83 2.09
C LEU A 120 14.30 3.71 3.16
N ASP A 121 15.08 4.51 3.90
CA ASP A 121 14.52 5.45 4.87
C ASP A 121 13.69 6.54 4.16
N ASN A 122 14.14 7.08 3.04
CA ASN A 122 13.35 8.03 2.24
C ASN A 122 12.02 7.42 1.74
N ALA A 123 12.01 6.14 1.38
CA ALA A 123 10.79 5.44 0.95
C ALA A 123 9.81 5.28 2.12
N ILE A 124 10.30 5.05 3.33
CA ILE A 124 9.48 5.03 4.55
C ILE A 124 8.92 6.42 4.86
N GLU A 125 9.75 7.46 4.83
CA GLU A 125 9.32 8.85 5.05
C GLU A 125 8.24 9.27 4.05
N PHE A 126 8.41 8.92 2.77
CA PHE A 126 7.41 9.15 1.74
C PHE A 126 6.11 8.42 2.04
N LEU A 127 6.18 7.11 2.33
CA LEU A 127 5.02 6.30 2.65
C LEU A 127 4.24 6.83 3.86
N GLU A 128 4.94 7.19 4.93
CA GLU A 128 4.33 7.77 6.12
C GLU A 128 3.66 9.12 5.82
N SER A 129 4.35 9.99 5.09
CA SER A 129 3.81 11.30 4.70
C SER A 129 2.55 11.14 3.85
N LYS A 130 2.56 10.23 2.89
CA LYS A 130 1.41 9.96 2.02
C LYS A 130 0.24 9.32 2.76
N TYR A 131 0.53 8.37 3.63
CA TYR A 131 -0.50 7.78 4.48
C TYR A 131 -1.19 8.85 5.33
N LYS A 132 -0.43 9.73 6.00
CA LYS A 132 -0.99 10.80 6.84
C LYS A 132 -1.81 11.81 6.04
N GLU A 133 -1.32 12.18 4.86
CA GLU A 133 -2.04 13.07 3.93
C GLU A 133 -3.42 12.50 3.58
N LEU A 134 -3.46 11.26 3.09
CA LEU A 134 -4.70 10.61 2.65
C LEU A 134 -5.62 10.28 3.83
N HIS A 135 -5.06 9.87 4.95
CA HIS A 135 -5.81 9.59 6.17
C HIS A 135 -6.55 10.84 6.66
N ALA A 136 -5.87 11.99 6.74
CA ALA A 136 -6.46 13.25 7.15
C ALA A 136 -7.61 13.71 6.24
N LEU A 137 -7.56 13.38 4.94
CA LEU A 137 -8.66 13.64 4.01
C LEU A 137 -9.89 12.78 4.26
N LEU A 138 -9.71 11.59 4.85
CA LEU A 138 -10.79 10.64 5.17
C LEU A 138 -11.37 10.83 6.57
N GLU A 139 -10.64 11.42 7.52
CA GLU A 139 -11.11 11.66 8.89
C GLU A 139 -12.50 12.32 8.99
N PRO A 140 -12.86 13.33 8.17
CA PRO A 140 -14.19 13.93 8.22
C PRO A 140 -15.33 12.96 7.92
N LEU A 141 -15.06 11.92 7.11
CA LEU A 141 -16.02 10.90 6.71
C LEU A 141 -16.26 9.86 7.81
N GLN A 142 -15.42 9.80 8.85
CA GLN A 142 -15.57 8.83 9.94
C GLN A 142 -16.91 8.94 10.67
N LYS A 143 -17.53 10.13 10.67
CA LYS A 143 -18.85 10.36 11.26
C LYS A 143 -19.96 9.61 10.52
N ASP A 144 -19.78 9.35 9.24
CA ASP A 144 -20.76 8.71 8.36
C ASP A 144 -20.58 7.18 8.31
N LEU A 145 -19.56 6.63 9.00
CA LEU A 145 -19.24 5.20 9.05
C LEU A 145 -19.90 4.47 10.23
N ASN A 146 -20.66 5.17 11.07
CA ASN A 146 -21.35 4.65 12.26
C ASN A 146 -22.86 4.54 12.07
#